data_AF-A0A2M9YUW9-F1
#
_entry.id   AF-A0A2M9YUW9-F1
#
_cell.length_a   1.000
_cell.length_b   1.000
_cell.length_c   1.000
_cell.angle_alpha   90.00
_cell.angle_beta   90.00
_cell.angle_gamma   90.00
#
_symmetry.space_group_name_H-M   'P 1'
#
loop_
_entity.id
_entity.type
_entity.pdbx_description
1 polymer ?
#
loop_
_entity_poly.entity_id
_entity_poly.type
_entity_poly.pdbx_seq_one_letter_code
_entity_poly.pdbx_strand_id
1 'polypeptide(L)'
;MRKLSSIILISLLFFLVLSGCHSRHDETTDKAVFNYILACGPGGSIDSCNAVCAERWGSTVTSSNLQNLNTCTSACTTNCNIVSLYLQYSALNK
;
A
#
# COMPACT_ATOMS: atom_id res chain seq x y z
N MET A 1 -29.09 1.26 46.73
CA MET A 1 -28.40 2.27 45.90
C MET A 1 -26.92 1.93 45.59
N ARG A 2 -26.14 1.35 46.51
CA ARG A 2 -24.72 0.98 46.25
C ARG A 2 -24.50 0.01 45.08
N LYS A 3 -25.36 -1.01 44.91
CA LYS A 3 -25.23 -2.02 43.83
C LYS A 3 -25.46 -1.44 42.42
N LEU A 4 -26.35 -0.46 42.29
CA LEU A 4 -26.63 0.21 41.00
C LEU A 4 -25.42 1.04 40.54
N SER A 5 -24.74 1.72 41.46
CA SER A 5 -23.52 2.47 41.16
C SER A 5 -22.40 1.56 40.62
N SER A 6 -22.20 0.39 41.25
CA SER A 6 -21.20 -0.59 40.78
C SER A 6 -21.51 -1.16 39.39
N ILE A 7 -22.79 -1.41 39.07
CA ILE A 7 -23.20 -1.91 37.75
C ILE A 7 -22.95 -0.86 36.67
N ILE A 8 -23.27 0.41 36.94
CA ILE A 8 -23.04 1.51 35.99
C ILE A 8 -21.53 1.69 35.74
N LEU A 9 -20.71 1.61 36.78
CA LEU A 9 -19.25 1.73 36.68
C LEU A 9 -18.63 0.61 35.85
N ILE A 10 -19.09 -0.63 36.03
CA ILE A 10 -18.63 -1.79 35.26
C ILE A 10 -19.02 -1.65 33.79
N SER A 11 -20.27 -1.26 33.51
CA SER A 11 -20.72 -1.03 32.13
C SER A 11 -19.92 0.07 31.45
N LEU A 12 -19.62 1.16 32.14
CA LEU A 12 -18.82 2.28 31.61
C LEU A 12 -17.38 1.87 31.28
N LEU A 13 -16.76 1.07 32.15
CA LEU A 13 -15.43 0.49 31.91
C LEU A 13 -15.44 -0.45 30.70
N PHE A 14 -16.51 -1.25 30.53
CA PHE A 14 -16.67 -2.14 29.39
C PHE A 14 -16.77 -1.38 28.06
N PHE A 15 -17.52 -0.27 28.03
CA PHE A 15 -17.61 0.59 26.85
C PHE A 15 -16.29 1.29 26.53
N LEU A 16 -15.50 1.68 27.53
CA LEU A 16 -14.16 2.27 27.34
C LEU A 16 -13.17 1.25 26.74
N VAL A 17 -13.25 -0.02 27.13
CA VAL A 17 -12.42 -1.08 26.55
C VAL A 17 -12.86 -1.40 25.11
N LEU A 18 -14.17 -1.36 24.84
CA LEU A 18 -14.69 -1.60 23.49
C LEU A 18 -14.34 -0.46 22.50
N SER A 19 -14.35 0.80 22.95
CA SER A 19 -13.99 1.96 22.11
C SER A 19 -12.49 2.08 21.85
N GLY A 20 -11.65 1.50 22.72
CA GLY A 20 -10.21 1.36 22.49
C GLY A 20 -9.82 0.22 21.54
N CYS A 21 -10.78 -0.65 21.18
CA CYS A 21 -10.59 -1.82 20.31
C CYS A 21 -10.98 -1.53 18.85
N HIS A 22 -10.85 -0.28 18.40
CA HIS A 22 -10.81 -0.02 16.97
C HIS A 22 -9.42 -0.39 16.48
N SER A 23 -9.34 -1.50 15.73
CA SER A 23 -8.17 -1.82 14.90
C SER A 23 -7.78 -0.54 14.17
N ARG A 24 -6.58 -0.04 14.42
CA ARG A 24 -6.03 1.14 13.78
C ARG A 24 -6.04 0.86 12.28
N HIS A 25 -7.07 1.34 11.60
CA HIS A 25 -7.18 1.23 10.15
C HIS A 25 -6.23 2.27 9.58
N ASP A 26 -4.98 1.86 9.37
CA ASP A 26 -3.94 2.75 8.87
C ASP A 26 -4.13 2.90 7.35
N GLU A 27 -4.85 3.95 6.96
CA GLU A 27 -5.12 4.32 5.56
C GLU A 27 -3.84 4.52 4.74
N THR A 28 -2.70 4.69 5.42
CA THR A 28 -1.37 4.77 4.81
C THR A 28 -0.96 3.46 4.14
N THR A 29 -1.32 2.32 4.73
CA THR A 29 -1.06 0.98 4.18
C THR A 29 -1.87 0.75 2.92
N ASP A 30 -3.15 1.09 2.96
CA ASP A 30 -4.05 0.97 1.81
C ASP A 30 -3.59 1.89 0.68
N LYS A 31 -3.21 3.15 0.97
CA LYS A 31 -2.61 4.05 -0.02
C LYS A 31 -1.31 3.53 -0.61
N ALA A 32 -0.43 2.93 0.20
CA ALA A 32 0.83 2.37 -0.28
C ALA A 32 0.60 1.21 -1.25
N VAL A 33 -0.30 0.29 -0.92
CA VAL A 33 -0.70 -0.83 -1.78
C VAL A 33 -1.42 -0.31 -3.04
N PHE A 34 -2.32 0.65 -2.91
CA PHE A 34 -3.04 1.22 -4.05
C PHE A 34 -2.09 1.95 -5.03
N ASN A 35 -1.16 2.74 -4.50
CA ASN A 35 -0.12 3.39 -5.31
C ASN A 35 0.81 2.38 -5.97
N TYR A 36 1.14 1.29 -5.28
CA TYR A 36 1.92 0.20 -5.85
C TYR A 36 1.18 -0.48 -7.01
N ILE A 37 -0.09 -0.82 -6.84
CA ILE A 37 -0.91 -1.41 -7.91
C ILE A 37 -1.08 -0.45 -9.09
N LEU A 38 -1.30 0.84 -8.82
CA LEU A 38 -1.40 1.87 -9.86
C LEU A 38 -0.09 2.06 -10.63
N ALA A 39 1.05 2.05 -9.92
CA ALA A 39 2.36 2.23 -10.54
C ALA A 39 2.82 1.00 -11.32
N CYS A 40 2.46 -0.20 -10.87
CA CYS A 40 2.96 -1.47 -11.43
C CYS A 40 1.97 -2.17 -12.37
N GLY A 41 0.75 -1.65 -12.44
CA GLY A 41 -0.32 -2.15 -13.29
C GLY A 41 -0.82 -3.54 -12.89
N PRO A 42 -1.71 -4.12 -13.70
CA PRO A 42 -2.22 -5.47 -13.48
C PRO A 42 -1.06 -6.47 -13.55
N GLY A 43 -0.74 -7.09 -12.41
CA GLY A 43 0.39 -8.03 -12.25
C GLY A 43 1.37 -7.65 -11.15
N GLY A 44 1.34 -6.40 -10.67
CA GLY A 44 2.03 -5.99 -9.43
C GLY A 44 3.52 -6.31 -9.39
N SER A 45 4.20 -6.33 -10.54
CA SER A 45 5.61 -6.73 -10.65
C SER A 45 6.37 -5.80 -11.60
N ILE A 46 7.70 -5.83 -11.50
CA ILE A 46 8.57 -5.17 -12.47
C ILE A 46 8.29 -5.68 -13.89
N ASP A 47 8.04 -6.98 -14.06
CA ASP A 47 7.78 -7.58 -15.37
C ASP A 47 6.48 -7.08 -15.99
N SER A 48 5.40 -6.97 -15.19
CA SER A 48 4.13 -6.41 -15.67
C SER A 48 4.26 -4.94 -16.05
N CYS A 49 4.97 -4.16 -15.24
CA CYS A 49 5.21 -2.75 -15.52
C CYS A 49 6.07 -2.56 -16.79
N ASN A 50 7.12 -3.36 -16.95
CA ASN A 50 7.97 -3.35 -18.14
C ASN A 50 7.21 -3.77 -19.40
N ALA A 51 6.28 -4.73 -19.31
CA ALA A 51 5.42 -5.12 -20.42
C ALA A 51 4.52 -3.96 -20.88
N VAL A 52 3.93 -3.20 -19.95
CA VAL A 52 3.15 -1.99 -20.27
C VAL A 52 4.02 -0.90 -20.92
N CYS A 53 5.25 -0.71 -20.43
CA CYS A 53 6.21 0.20 -21.06
C CYS A 53 6.53 -0.22 -22.50
N ALA A 54 6.75 -1.52 -22.73
CA ALA A 54 7.02 -2.09 -24.05
C ALA A 54 5.81 -2.01 -24.99
N GLU A 55 4.60 -2.16 -24.48
CA GLU A 55 3.36 -2.01 -25.28
C GLU A 55 3.15 -0.56 -25.74
N ARG A 56 3.54 0.41 -24.88
CA ARG A 56 3.32 1.84 -25.13
C ARG A 56 4.40 2.50 -25.98
N TRP A 57 5.65 2.07 -25.85
CA TRP A 57 6.81 2.68 -26.52
C TRP A 57 7.54 1.74 -27.48
N GLY A 58 7.13 0.47 -27.56
CA GLY A 58 7.78 -0.58 -28.31
C GLY A 58 8.72 -1.42 -27.45
N SER A 59 8.83 -2.72 -27.75
CA SER A 59 9.70 -3.67 -27.04
C SER A 59 11.19 -3.55 -27.39
N THR A 60 11.53 -2.75 -28.40
CA THR A 60 12.90 -2.57 -28.87
C THR A 60 13.33 -1.12 -28.67
N VAL A 61 14.53 -0.94 -28.10
CA VAL A 61 15.12 0.38 -27.92
C VAL A 61 15.55 0.94 -29.27
N THR A 62 15.03 2.11 -29.61
CA THR A 62 15.37 2.91 -30.79
C THR A 62 15.75 4.31 -30.33
N SER A 63 16.49 5.07 -31.15
CA SER A 63 16.86 6.46 -30.82
C SER A 63 15.64 7.35 -30.54
N SER A 64 14.48 7.07 -31.16
CA SER A 64 13.23 7.82 -30.98
C SER A 64 12.47 7.49 -29.69
N ASN A 65 12.62 6.28 -29.13
CA ASN A 65 11.89 5.87 -27.92
C ASN A 65 12.80 5.69 -26.69
N LEU A 66 14.13 5.77 -26.85
CA LEU A 66 15.14 5.56 -25.81
C LEU A 66 14.82 6.29 -24.51
N GLN A 67 14.49 7.58 -24.60
CA GLN A 67 14.25 8.41 -23.41
C GLN A 67 12.95 7.99 -22.70
N ASN A 68 11.87 7.80 -23.44
CA ASN A 68 10.57 7.47 -22.88
C ASN A 68 10.53 6.04 -22.32
N LEU A 69 11.12 5.08 -23.04
CA LEU A 69 11.20 3.69 -22.61
C LEU A 69 12.08 3.57 -21.36
N ASN A 70 13.29 4.16 -21.34
CA ASN A 70 14.16 4.11 -20.16
C ASN A 70 13.53 4.79 -18.94
N THR A 71 12.86 5.93 -19.15
CA THR A 71 12.15 6.62 -18.05
C THR A 71 11.06 5.73 -17.47
N CYS A 72 10.31 5.04 -18.34
CA CYS A 72 9.24 4.13 -17.93
C CYS A 72 9.78 2.91 -17.16
N THR A 73 10.77 2.19 -17.70
CA THR A 73 11.38 1.02 -17.04
C THR A 73 12.14 1.39 -15.76
N SER A 74 12.74 2.58 -15.70
CA SER A 74 13.35 3.09 -14.46
C SER A 74 12.30 3.37 -13.40
N ALA A 75 11.16 3.98 -13.77
CA ALA A 75 10.04 4.19 -12.85
C ALA A 75 9.47 2.85 -12.36
N CYS A 76 9.38 1.83 -13.21
CA CYS A 76 9.01 0.47 -12.79
C CYS A 76 9.98 -0.07 -11.75
N THR A 77 11.28 0.07 -11.96
CA THR A 77 12.29 -0.43 -11.00
C THR A 77 12.20 0.27 -9.64
N THR A 78 11.92 1.57 -9.63
CA THR A 78 11.78 2.35 -8.39
C THR A 78 10.48 2.05 -7.64
N ASN A 79 9.36 1.95 -8.36
CA ASN A 79 8.03 1.87 -7.75
C ASN A 79 7.51 0.43 -7.57
N CYS A 80 7.98 -0.52 -8.39
CA CYS A 80 7.53 -1.92 -8.40
C CYS A 80 8.49 -2.88 -7.74
N ASN A 81 9.41 -2.36 -6.94
CA ASN A 81 10.24 -3.19 -6.10
C ASN A 81 9.41 -3.77 -4.94
N ILE A 82 9.11 -5.06 -5.01
CA ILE A 82 8.43 -5.82 -3.96
C ILE A 82 9.09 -5.64 -2.58
N VAL A 83 10.42 -5.48 -2.53
CA VAL A 83 11.15 -5.25 -1.28
C VAL A 83 10.78 -3.91 -0.67
N SER A 84 10.63 -2.87 -1.50
CA SER A 84 10.18 -1.55 -1.03
C SER A 84 8.75 -1.57 -0.51
N LEU A 85 7.86 -2.31 -1.18
CA LEU A 85 6.49 -2.53 -0.70
C LEU A 85 6.48 -3.26 0.65
N TYR A 86 7.26 -4.35 0.75
CA TYR A 86 7.39 -5.12 1.99
C TYR A 86 7.96 -4.28 3.13
N LEU A 87 8.99 -3.47 2.88
CA LEU A 87 9.59 -2.58 3.87
C LEU A 87 8.58 -1.53 4.35
N GLN A 88 7.83 -0.90 3.44
CA GLN A 88 6.75 0.04 3.80
C GLN A 88 5.68 -0.65 4.65
N TYR A 89 5.23 -1.84 4.25
CA TYR A 89 4.23 -2.61 4.98
C TYR A 89 4.73 -3.05 6.37
N SER A 90 5.99 -3.43 6.48
CA SER A 90 6.62 -3.85 7.74
C SER A 90 6.87 -2.68 8.70
N ALA A 91 7.15 -1.48 8.18
CA ALA A 91 7.32 -0.28 8.98
C ALA A 91 5.99 0.26 9.53
N LEU A 92 4.89 0.04 8.80
CA LEU A 92 3.53 0.45 9.19
C LEU A 92 2.88 -0.51 10.19
N ASN A 93 3.27 -1.80 10.20
CA ASN A 93 2.77 -2.82 11.12
C ASN A 93 3.66 -3.04 12.35
N LYS A 94 4.45 -2.04 12.75
CA LYS A 94 5.41 -2.13 13.85
C LYS A 94 4.94 -1.47 15.13
#